data_AF-A0AAW8APF1-F1
#
_entry.id   AF-A0AAW8APF1-F1
#
_cell.length_a   1.000
_cell.length_b   1.000
_cell.length_c   1.000
_cell.angle_alpha   90.00
_cell.angle_beta   90.00
_cell.angle_gamma   90.00
#
_symmetry.space_group_name_H-M   'P 1'
#
loop_
_entity.id
_entity.type
_entity.pdbx_description
1 polymer ?
#
loop_
_entity_poly.entity_id
_entity_poly.type
_entity_poly.pdbx_seq_one_letter_code
_entity_poly.pdbx_strand_id
1 'polypeptide(L)'
;LAGGVAVIKVGAATEVEMKEKKARVEDALQATRAAVEEGIVAGGGVALLRAKQAAGEIKGDNADQDAGIKLVLKAIEAPLREIVYNA
;
A
#
# COMPACT_ATOMS: atom_id res chain seq x y z
N LEU A 1 14.88 -8.56 -23.43
CA LEU A 1 14.09 -7.42 -23.93
C LEU A 1 15.01 -6.23 -24.02
N ALA A 2 15.28 -5.72 -25.22
CA ALA A 2 16.03 -4.48 -25.40
C ALA A 2 15.19 -3.34 -24.80
N GLY A 3 15.47 -2.98 -23.55
CA GLY A 3 14.70 -2.00 -22.80
C GLY A 3 15.01 -0.60 -23.30
N GLY A 4 14.23 -0.12 -24.27
CA GLY A 4 14.21 1.30 -24.61
C GLY A 4 13.67 2.13 -23.45
N VAL A 5 14.16 3.37 -23.31
CA VAL A 5 13.63 4.33 -22.33
C VAL A 5 12.45 5.06 -22.96
N ALA A 6 11.26 4.91 -22.39
CA ALA A 6 10.08 5.69 -22.77
C ALA A 6 10.03 6.98 -21.94
N VAL A 7 9.84 8.13 -22.61
CA VAL A 7 9.74 9.44 -21.95
C VAL A 7 8.30 9.94 -22.05
N ILE A 8 7.68 10.24 -20.90
CA ILE A 8 6.32 10.77 -20.81
C ILE A 8 6.40 12.30 -20.68
N LYS A 9 5.77 13.03 -21.60
CA LYS A 9 5.67 14.50 -21.56
C LYS A 9 4.27 14.91 -21.09
N VAL A 10 4.21 15.63 -19.97
CA VAL A 10 2.96 16.11 -19.38
C VAL A 10 2.82 17.62 -19.65
N GLY A 11 1.67 18.05 -20.17
CA GLY A 11 1.36 19.45 -20.45
C GLY A 11 0.16 19.98 -19.65
N ALA A 12 0.10 21.30 -19.46
CA ALA A 12 -1.02 22.00 -18.82
C ALA A 12 -1.13 23.45 -19.32
N ALA A 13 -2.22 24.14 -18.98
CA ALA A 13 -2.47 25.51 -19.40
C ALA A 13 -1.66 26.54 -18.60
N THR A 14 -1.31 26.22 -17.35
CA THR A 14 -0.47 27.06 -16.49
C THR A 14 0.70 26.26 -15.88
N GLU A 15 1.76 26.94 -15.46
CA GLU A 15 2.92 26.29 -14.83
C GLU A 15 2.56 25.56 -13.53
N VAL A 16 1.63 26.11 -12.75
CA VAL A 16 1.18 25.50 -11.48
C VAL A 16 0.47 24.18 -11.75
N GLU A 17 -0.47 24.17 -12.69
CA GLU A 17 -1.16 22.94 -13.10
C GLU A 17 -0.21 21.92 -13.73
N MET A 18 0.82 22.39 -14.45
CA MET A 18 1.81 21.50 -15.06
C MET A 18 2.57 20.73 -13.98
N LYS A 19 2.97 21.40 -12.90
CA LYS A 19 3.66 20.78 -11.77
C LYS A 19 2.76 19.78 -11.04
N GLU A 20 1.51 20.14 -10.78
CA GLU A 20 0.56 19.25 -10.11
C GLU A 20 0.25 18.00 -10.96
N LYS A 21 -0.04 18.18 -12.26
CA LYS A 21 -0.28 17.05 -13.18
C LYS A 21 0.94 16.16 -13.33
N LYS A 22 2.15 16.75 -13.37
CA LYS A 22 3.38 15.98 -13.45
C LYS A 22 3.55 15.10 -12.20
N ALA A 23 3.41 15.66 -11.00
CA ALA A 23 3.49 14.91 -9.75
C ALA A 23 2.44 13.76 -9.72
N ARG A 24 1.21 14.06 -10.10
CA ARG A 24 0.13 13.05 -10.18
C ARG A 24 0.44 11.90 -11.16
N VAL A 25 1.06 12.21 -12.30
CA VAL A 25 1.46 11.20 -13.29
C VAL A 25 2.64 10.38 -12.79
N GLU A 26 3.59 10.99 -12.09
CA GLU A 26 4.73 10.29 -11.47
C GLU A 26 4.23 9.31 -10.39
N ASP A 27 3.33 9.74 -9.51
CA ASP A 27 2.69 8.88 -8.51
C ASP A 27 1.94 7.71 -9.16
N ALA A 28 1.14 8.00 -10.20
CA ALA A 28 0.38 6.98 -10.92
C ALA A 28 1.30 5.96 -11.62
N LEU A 29 2.42 6.40 -12.19
CA LEU A 29 3.39 5.53 -12.84
C LEU A 29 4.05 4.59 -11.82
N GLN A 30 4.42 5.10 -10.65
CA GLN A 30 5.01 4.28 -9.59
C GLN A 30 3.99 3.28 -9.03
N ALA A 31 2.76 3.72 -8.75
CA ALA A 31 1.70 2.85 -8.25
C ALA A 31 1.33 1.74 -9.23
N THR A 32 1.23 2.04 -10.53
CA THR A 32 0.92 1.04 -11.56
C THR A 32 2.07 0.08 -11.81
N ARG A 33 3.33 0.51 -11.71
CA ARG A 33 4.49 -0.40 -11.72
C ARG A 33 4.42 -1.42 -10.58
N ALA A 34 4.25 -0.94 -9.35
CA ALA A 34 4.14 -1.81 -8.18
C ALA A 34 2.97 -2.80 -8.30
N ALA A 35 1.81 -2.31 -8.78
CA ALA A 35 0.63 -3.15 -9.01
C ALA A 35 0.85 -4.24 -10.08
N VAL A 36 1.67 -3.99 -11.10
CA VAL A 36 2.01 -4.99 -12.13
C VAL A 36 3.01 -6.02 -11.59
N GLU A 37 3.92 -5.62 -10.71
CA GLU A 37 4.97 -6.49 -10.17
C GLU A 37 4.43 -7.43 -9.07
N GLU A 38 3.65 -6.92 -8.13
CA GLU A 38 3.20 -7.68 -6.94
C GLU A 38 1.69 -7.97 -6.93
N GLY A 39 0.93 -7.40 -7.88
CA GLY A 39 -0.52 -7.49 -7.93
C GLY A 39 -1.22 -6.41 -7.09
N ILE A 40 -2.54 -6.54 -6.96
CA ILE A 40 -3.40 -5.58 -6.26
C ILE A 40 -4.25 -6.26 -5.20
N VAL A 41 -4.46 -5.57 -4.07
CA VAL A 41 -5.33 -6.01 -2.98
C VAL A 41 -6.30 -4.91 -2.59
N ALA A 42 -7.31 -5.24 -1.77
CA ALA A 42 -8.28 -4.26 -1.29
C ALA A 42 -7.60 -3.19 -0.40
N GLY A 43 -7.78 -1.91 -0.74
CA GLY A 43 -7.22 -0.77 -0.01
C GLY A 43 -7.90 -0.50 1.34
N GLY A 44 -7.62 0.68 1.91
CA GLY A 44 -8.26 1.16 3.15
C GLY A 44 -7.97 0.32 4.40
N GLY A 45 -6.86 -0.42 4.42
CA GLY A 45 -6.53 -1.34 5.52
C GLY A 45 -7.35 -2.63 5.55
N VAL A 46 -8.26 -2.86 4.59
CA VAL A 46 -9.11 -4.07 4.56
C VAL A 46 -8.32 -5.33 4.23
N ALA A 47 -7.33 -5.23 3.33
CA ALA A 47 -6.45 -6.36 3.02
C ALA A 47 -5.74 -6.91 4.26
N LEU A 48 -5.32 -6.02 5.17
CA LEU A 48 -4.66 -6.38 6.43
C LEU A 48 -5.58 -7.19 7.36
N LEU A 49 -6.85 -6.80 7.50
CA LEU A 49 -7.84 -7.55 8.26
C LEU A 49 -8.13 -8.93 7.65
N ARG A 50 -8.25 -9.01 6.32
CA ARG A 50 -8.47 -10.28 5.62
C ARG A 50 -7.26 -11.21 5.75
N ALA A 51 -6.05 -10.67 5.66
CA ALA A 51 -4.83 -11.43 5.86
C ALA A 51 -4.76 -12.01 7.28
N LYS A 52 -5.14 -11.23 8.31
CA LYS A 52 -5.26 -11.71 9.69
C LYS A 52 -6.26 -12.88 9.82
N GLN A 53 -7.43 -12.77 9.18
CA GLN A 53 -8.43 -13.85 9.20
C GLN A 53 -7.91 -15.13 8.52
N ALA A 54 -7.23 -14.98 7.38
CA ALA A 54 -6.66 -16.10 6.65
C ALA A 54 -5.46 -16.74 7.37
N ALA A 55 -4.68 -15.96 8.12
CA ALA A 55 -3.53 -16.45 8.87
C ALA A 55 -3.90 -17.40 10.03
N GLY A 56 -5.14 -17.36 10.51
CA GLY A 56 -5.64 -18.27 11.53
C GLY A 56 -4.92 -18.14 12.88
N GLU A 57 -4.84 -19.24 13.62
CA GLU A 57 -4.11 -19.31 14.88
C GLU A 57 -2.63 -19.58 14.62
N ILE A 58 -1.78 -18.59 14.88
CA ILE A 58 -0.33 -18.72 14.84
C ILE A 58 0.15 -18.92 16.28
N LYS A 59 0.88 -20.01 16.52
CA LYS A 59 1.48 -20.34 17.82
C LYS A 59 3.00 -20.20 17.75
N GLY A 60 3.59 -19.49 18.71
CA GLY A 60 5.03 -19.39 18.87
C GLY A 60 5.62 -20.57 19.64
N ASP A 61 6.94 -20.71 19.58
CA ASP A 61 7.69 -21.75 20.28
C ASP A 61 7.86 -21.41 21.78
N ASN A 62 7.69 -20.15 22.16
CA ASN A 62 7.80 -19.66 23.53
C ASN A 62 6.87 -18.48 23.82
N ALA A 63 6.76 -18.11 25.09
CA ALA A 63 5.85 -17.06 25.55
C ALA A 63 6.16 -15.66 24.97
N ASP A 64 7.42 -15.36 24.69
CA ASP A 64 7.83 -14.07 24.12
C ASP A 64 7.39 -13.97 22.66
N GLN A 65 7.51 -15.06 21.90
CA GLN A 65 7.01 -15.14 20.52
C GLN A 65 5.48 -15.04 20.48
N ASP A 66 4.76 -15.70 21.40
CA ASP A 66 3.30 -15.58 21.50
C ASP A 66 2.87 -14.13 21.81
N ALA A 67 3.60 -13.44 22.68
CA ALA A 67 3.37 -12.03 22.96
C ALA A 67 3.62 -11.16 21.72
N GLY A 68 4.70 -11.43 20.98
CA GLY A 68 5.03 -10.76 19.72
C GLY A 68 3.96 -10.94 18.65
N ILE A 69 3.49 -12.18 18.45
CA ILE A 69 2.41 -12.50 17.50
C ILE A 69 1.15 -11.72 17.84
N LYS A 70 0.73 -11.72 19.11
CA LYS A 70 -0.44 -10.94 19.56
C LYS A 70 -0.29 -9.45 19.30
N LEU A 71 0.91 -8.90 19.49
CA LEU A 71 1.19 -7.49 19.26
C LEU A 71 1.08 -7.13 17.77
N VAL A 72 1.65 -7.95 16.88
CA VAL A 72 1.53 -7.77 15.43
C VAL A 72 0.08 -7.87 14.97
N LEU A 73 -0.65 -8.90 15.42
CA LEU A 73 -2.06 -9.09 15.08
C LEU A 73 -2.97 -7.94 15.54
N LYS A 74 -2.58 -7.23 16.60
CA LYS A 74 -3.27 -6.01 17.06
C LYS A 74 -2.87 -4.79 16.23
N ALA A 75 -1.58 -4.66 15.87
CA ALA A 75 -1.07 -3.55 15.07
C ALA A 75 -1.65 -3.51 13.66
N ILE A 76 -1.87 -4.68 13.05
CA ILE A 76 -2.43 -4.83 11.69
C ILE A 76 -3.85 -4.24 11.57
N GLU A 77 -4.62 -4.14 12.65
CA GLU A 77 -5.95 -3.53 12.65
C GLU A 77 -5.93 -2.00 12.81
N ALA A 78 -4.80 -1.43 13.27
CA ALA A 78 -4.69 -0.02 13.58
C ALA A 78 -4.93 0.90 12.37
N PRO A 79 -4.42 0.60 11.15
CA PRO A 79 -4.60 1.48 10.00
C PRO A 79 -6.07 1.73 9.65
N LEU A 80 -6.91 0.68 9.66
CA LEU A 80 -8.34 0.84 9.38
C LEU A 80 -9.03 1.64 10.49
N ARG A 81 -8.67 1.41 11.76
CA ARG A 81 -9.21 2.16 12.89
C ARG A 81 -8.87 3.65 12.78
N GLU A 82 -7.65 3.97 12.38
CA GLU A 82 -7.18 5.34 12.20
C GLU A 82 -7.90 6.04 11.03
N ILE A 83 -8.10 5.34 9.91
CA ILE A 83 -8.86 5.87 8.77
C ILE A 83 -10.30 6.19 9.20
N VAL A 84 -10.95 5.33 9.98
CA VAL A 84 -12.32 5.55 10.48
C VAL A 84 -12.37 6.68 11.52
N TYR A 85 -11.33 6.84 12.35
CA TYR A 85 -11.28 7.89 13.36
C TYR A 85 -11.08 9.29 12.76
N ASN A 86 -10.32 9.39 11.67
CA ASN A 86 -10.02 10.65 10.98
C ASN A 86 -11.08 11.06 9.92
N ALA A 87 -12.08 10.21 9.67
CA ALA A 87 -13.16 10.45 8.72
C ALA A 87 -14.36 11.10 9.40
#